data_AF-A0A087H3Z6-F1
#
_entry.id   AF-A0A087H3Z6-F1
#
_cell.length_a   1.000
_cell.length_b   1.000
_cell.length_c   1.000
_cell.angle_alpha   90.00
_cell.angle_beta   90.00
_cell.angle_gamma   90.00
#
_symmetry.space_group_name_H-M   'P 1'
#
loop_
_entity.id
_entity.type
_entity.pdbx_description
1 polymer ?
#
loop_
_entity_poly.entity_id
_entity_poly.type
_entity_poly.pdbx_seq_one_letter_code
_entity_poly.pdbx_strand_id
1 'polypeptide(L)'
;MRVKRQKKNRRTVRFFTVCFGFRQPYKVLCDGTFVHHIVTNEITPADTAISDLLGGPVKLFTTRCVLAELEKLGKDFVESLEAAQMLSTATCEHKEESCFSNSQGYISSSHNIHIYTHLVVMRP
;
A
#
# COMPACT_ATOMS: atom_id res chain seq x y z
N MET A 1 -20.59 -1.74 14.13
CA MET A 1 -19.23 -2.34 14.10
C MET A 1 -18.14 -1.45 13.44
N ARG A 2 -18.47 -0.36 12.72
CA ARG A 2 -17.52 0.53 12.02
C ARG A 2 -16.64 1.40 12.96
N VAL A 3 -17.21 1.95 14.03
CA VAL A 3 -16.52 2.81 15.01
C VAL A 3 -15.43 2.06 15.80
N LYS A 4 -15.69 0.78 16.15
CA LYS A 4 -14.71 -0.07 16.85
C LYS A 4 -13.47 -0.32 15.99
N ARG A 5 -13.65 -0.48 14.66
CA ARG A 5 -12.56 -0.70 13.69
C ARG A 5 -11.68 0.54 13.53
N GLN A 6 -12.28 1.72 13.36
CA GLN A 6 -11.52 2.98 13.31
C GLN A 6 -10.71 3.22 14.59
N LYS A 7 -11.28 2.92 15.76
CA LYS A 7 -10.56 3.02 17.05
C LYS A 7 -9.34 2.10 17.11
N LYS A 8 -9.45 0.87 16.60
CA LYS A 8 -8.33 -0.07 16.53
C LYS A 8 -7.25 0.44 15.57
N ASN A 9 -7.63 0.89 14.37
CA ASN A 9 -6.68 1.41 13.37
C ASN A 9 -5.93 2.63 13.89
N ARG A 10 -6.61 3.59 14.53
CA ARG A 10 -5.95 4.76 15.14
C ARG A 10 -4.95 4.38 16.22
N ARG A 11 -5.22 3.33 17.02
CA ARG A 11 -4.26 2.82 18.01
C ARG A 11 -3.04 2.20 17.35
N THR A 12 -3.24 1.40 16.31
CA THR A 12 -2.16 0.79 15.52
C THR A 12 -1.28 1.86 14.87
N VAL A 13 -1.88 2.82 14.16
CA VAL A 13 -1.14 3.94 13.54
C VAL A 13 -0.36 4.72 14.59
N ARG A 14 -0.98 5.05 15.73
CA ARG A 14 -0.30 5.76 16.82
C ARG A 14 0.89 4.98 17.38
N PHE A 15 0.75 3.66 17.54
CA PHE A 15 1.87 2.81 17.96
C PHE A 15 3.03 2.91 16.98
N PHE A 16 2.76 2.81 15.68
CA PHE A 16 3.79 2.94 14.65
C PHE A 16 4.43 4.34 14.64
N THR A 17 3.63 5.41 14.70
CA THR A 17 4.13 6.79 14.79
C THR A 17 5.05 7.00 15.99
N VAL A 18 4.67 6.52 17.18
CA VAL A 18 5.44 6.74 18.42
C VAL A 18 6.68 5.84 18.50
N CYS A 19 6.55 4.55 18.17
CA CYS A 19 7.64 3.59 18.35
C CYS A 19 8.63 3.56 17.18
N PHE A 20 8.18 3.86 15.97
CA PHE A 20 8.99 3.77 14.75
C PHE A 20 9.23 5.11 14.07
N GLY A 21 8.64 6.20 14.57
CA GLY A 21 8.90 7.56 14.07
C GLY A 21 8.24 7.88 12.74
N PHE A 22 7.16 7.18 12.36
CA PHE A 22 6.43 7.48 11.13
C PHE A 22 5.83 8.89 11.17
N ARG A 23 6.20 9.72 10.20
CA ARG A 23 5.73 11.10 10.04
C ARG A 23 4.82 11.24 8.82
N GLN A 24 3.89 12.16 8.92
CA GLN A 24 3.03 12.56 7.82
C GLN A 24 3.82 13.44 6.83
N PRO A 25 3.53 13.37 5.50
CA PRO A 25 2.56 12.46 4.86
C PRO A 25 3.02 11.00 4.87
N TYR A 26 2.11 10.07 5.17
CA TYR A 26 2.42 8.65 5.24
C TYR A 26 2.72 8.11 3.84
N LYS A 27 3.94 7.59 3.66
CA LYS A 27 4.34 6.95 2.41
C LYS A 27 3.85 5.51 2.41
N VAL A 28 2.90 5.19 1.54
CA VAL A 28 2.32 3.85 1.44
C VAL A 28 2.82 3.20 0.16
N LEU A 29 3.47 2.05 0.27
CA LEU A 29 3.78 1.21 -0.87
C LEU A 29 2.58 0.32 -1.21
N CYS A 30 2.29 0.23 -2.49
CA CYS A 30 1.23 -0.57 -3.08
C CYS A 30 1.85 -1.70 -3.90
N ASP A 31 1.40 -2.93 -3.63
CA ASP A 31 1.72 -4.11 -4.45
C ASP A 31 0.73 -4.25 -5.63
N GLY A 32 1.08 -5.09 -6.60
CA GLY A 32 0.26 -5.27 -7.81
C GLY A 32 -1.13 -5.82 -7.49
N THR A 33 -1.21 -6.74 -6.53
CA THR A 33 -2.47 -7.27 -6.00
C THR A 33 -3.33 -6.20 -5.33
N PHE A 34 -2.70 -5.26 -4.61
CA PHE A 34 -3.40 -4.17 -3.95
C PHE A 34 -3.99 -3.19 -4.97
N VAL A 35 -3.20 -2.82 -5.99
CA VAL A 35 -3.68 -1.97 -7.08
C VAL A 35 -4.82 -2.64 -7.84
N HIS A 36 -4.69 -3.93 -8.15
CA HIS A 36 -5.77 -4.70 -8.76
C HIS A 36 -7.05 -4.67 -7.94
N HIS A 37 -6.96 -4.91 -6.62
CA HIS A 37 -8.12 -4.84 -5.73
C HIS A 37 -8.77 -3.46 -5.67
N ILE A 38 -8.00 -2.37 -5.78
CA ILE A 38 -8.56 -1.01 -5.83
C ILE A 38 -9.36 -0.83 -7.11
N VAL A 39 -8.82 -1.25 -8.25
CA VAL A 39 -9.45 -1.13 -9.57
C VAL A 39 -10.72 -1.98 -9.64
N THR A 40 -10.64 -3.26 -9.28
CA THR A 40 -11.79 -4.19 -9.34
C THR A 40 -12.94 -3.79 -8.41
N ASN A 41 -12.65 -3.16 -7.28
CA ASN A 41 -13.69 -2.72 -6.34
C ASN A 41 -14.08 -1.24 -6.52
N GLU A 42 -13.62 -0.59 -7.60
CA GLU A 42 -13.92 0.81 -7.93
C GLU A 42 -13.67 1.79 -6.78
N ILE A 43 -12.61 1.55 -5.99
CA ILE A 43 -12.27 2.39 -4.82
C ILE A 43 -11.55 3.65 -5.30
N THR A 44 -12.32 4.58 -5.85
CA THR A 44 -11.85 5.89 -6.30
C THR A 44 -12.43 7.00 -5.40
N PRO A 45 -11.63 7.93 -4.87
CA PRO A 45 -10.15 8.04 -4.90
C PRO A 45 -9.46 7.16 -3.84
N ALA A 46 -8.42 6.40 -4.24
CA ALA A 46 -7.72 5.45 -3.36
C ALA A 46 -6.93 6.15 -2.22
N ASP A 47 -6.35 7.30 -2.53
CA ASP A 47 -5.67 8.19 -1.58
C ASP A 47 -6.61 8.66 -0.46
N THR A 48 -7.85 9.04 -0.78
CA THR A 48 -8.85 9.44 0.22
C THR A 48 -9.21 8.27 1.14
N ALA A 49 -9.48 7.10 0.56
CA ALA A 49 -9.84 5.91 1.32
C ALA A 49 -8.73 5.48 2.31
N ILE A 50 -7.46 5.59 1.89
CA ILE A 50 -6.31 5.24 2.72
C ILE A 50 -5.99 6.36 3.73
N SER A 51 -6.24 7.62 3.38
CA SER A 51 -6.14 8.77 4.29
C SER A 51 -7.12 8.67 5.46
N ASP A 52 -8.39 8.33 5.19
CA ASP A 52 -9.41 8.13 6.23
C ASP A 52 -9.07 6.98 7.19
N LEU A 53 -8.42 5.97 6.63
CA LEU A 53 -7.97 4.79 7.35
C LEU A 53 -6.78 5.09 8.28
N LEU A 54 -5.78 5.80 7.77
CA LEU A 54 -4.58 6.16 8.53
C LEU A 54 -4.79 7.40 9.41
N GLY A 55 -5.84 8.18 9.15
CA GLY A 55 -6.16 9.41 9.87
C GLY A 55 -5.17 10.53 9.62
N GLY A 56 -4.65 10.64 8.40
CA GLY A 56 -3.70 11.68 8.00
C GLY A 56 -3.33 11.58 6.51
N PRO A 57 -2.66 12.61 5.95
CA PRO A 57 -2.34 12.67 4.53
C PRO A 57 -1.42 11.51 4.12
N VAL A 58 -1.67 10.96 2.92
CA VAL A 58 -0.97 9.79 2.40
C VAL A 58 -0.39 10.08 1.02
N LYS A 59 0.72 9.42 0.70
CA LYS A 59 1.29 9.39 -0.63
C LYS A 59 1.52 7.94 -1.02
N LEU A 60 0.91 7.55 -2.13
CA LEU A 60 0.95 6.19 -2.65
C LEU A 60 2.15 6.02 -3.58
N PHE A 61 2.82 4.89 -3.44
CA PHE A 61 4.00 4.51 -4.21
C PHE A 61 3.85 3.08 -4.73
N THR A 62 4.45 2.79 -5.87
CA THR A 62 4.62 1.43 -6.40
C THR A 62 6.11 1.18 -6.62
N THR A 63 6.54 -0.06 -6.84
CA THR A 63 7.93 -0.35 -7.24
C THR A 63 8.00 -0.72 -8.71
N ARG A 64 9.17 -0.52 -9.33
CA ARG A 64 9.43 -0.99 -10.70
C ARG A 64 9.24 -2.50 -10.84
N CYS A 65 9.61 -3.22 -9.80
CA CYS A 65 9.49 -4.67 -9.73
C CYS A 65 8.01 -5.13 -9.78
N VAL A 66 7.10 -4.41 -9.11
CA VAL A 66 5.65 -4.64 -9.18
C VAL A 66 5.06 -4.30 -10.56
N LEU A 67 5.54 -3.23 -11.21
CA LEU A 67 5.12 -2.91 -12.58
C LEU A 67 5.50 -4.04 -13.56
N ALA A 68 6.73 -4.54 -13.46
CA ALA A 68 7.19 -5.67 -14.27
C ALA A 68 6.41 -6.97 -13.97
N GLU A 69 5.99 -7.20 -12.73
CA GLU A 69 5.13 -8.33 -12.37
C GLU A 69 3.74 -8.22 -13.04
N LEU A 70 3.11 -7.04 -12.97
CA LEU A 70 1.82 -6.78 -13.61
C LEU A 70 1.90 -6.90 -15.13
N GLU A 71 3.00 -6.44 -15.75
CA GLU A 71 3.24 -6.62 -17.19
C GLU A 71 3.34 -8.10 -17.58
N LYS A 72 4.00 -8.92 -16.77
CA LYS A 72 4.14 -10.37 -17.00
C LYS A 72 2.81 -11.13 -16.83
N LEU A 73 1.93 -10.67 -15.94
CA LEU A 73 0.63 -11.31 -15.68
C LEU A 73 -0.36 -11.17 -16.86
N GLY A 74 -0.13 -10.21 -17.76
CA GLY A 74 -0.81 -10.15 -19.06
C GLY A 74 -2.10 -9.32 -19.09
N LYS A 75 -2.95 -9.62 -20.08
CA LYS A 75 -4.04 -8.73 -20.53
C LYS A 75 -5.13 -8.45 -19.50
N ASP A 76 -5.34 -9.37 -18.56
CA ASP A 76 -6.37 -9.23 -17.52
C ASP A 76 -6.01 -8.17 -16.46
N PHE A 77 -4.74 -7.75 -16.41
CA PHE A 77 -4.23 -6.79 -15.44
C PHE A 77 -3.88 -5.43 -16.07
N VAL A 78 -4.30 -5.15 -17.32
CA VAL A 78 -3.97 -3.90 -18.03
C VAL A 78 -4.46 -2.67 -17.27
N GLU A 79 -5.71 -2.68 -16.79
CA GLU A 79 -6.25 -1.56 -15.99
C GLU A 79 -5.49 -1.37 -14.68
N SER A 80 -5.03 -2.47 -14.08
CA SER A 80 -4.23 -2.45 -12.86
C SER A 80 -2.82 -1.92 -13.12
N LEU A 81 -2.26 -2.22 -14.28
CA LEU A 81 -0.97 -1.69 -14.73
C LEU A 81 -1.05 -0.19 -14.99
N GLU A 82 -2.07 0.29 -15.69
CA GLU A 82 -2.30 1.72 -15.92
C GLU A 82 -2.46 2.47 -14.59
N ALA A 83 -3.26 1.94 -13.66
CA ALA A 83 -3.41 2.50 -12.33
C ALA A 83 -2.09 2.52 -11.54
N ALA A 84 -1.26 1.47 -11.65
CA ALA A 84 0.03 1.40 -10.98
C ALA A 84 1.06 2.37 -11.58
N GLN A 85 0.98 2.65 -12.88
CA GLN A 85 1.85 3.61 -13.59
C GLN A 85 1.52 5.08 -13.23
N MET A 86 0.27 5.37 -12.87
CA MET A 86 -0.11 6.70 -12.36
C MET A 86 0.46 7.00 -10.96
N LEU A 87 0.89 5.97 -10.21
CA LEU A 87 1.46 6.11 -8.87
C LEU A 87 2.95 6.45 -8.92
N SER A 88 3.46 7.06 -7.85
CA SER A 88 4.89 7.39 -7.77
C SER A 88 5.75 6.12 -7.68
N THR A 89 6.67 5.91 -8.62
CA THR A 89 7.52 4.72 -8.60
C THR A 89 8.73 4.89 -7.68
N ALA A 90 8.88 4.00 -6.71
CA ALA A 90 10.07 3.82 -5.90
C ALA A 90 11.08 2.91 -6.61
N THR A 91 12.36 3.27 -6.52
CA THR A 91 13.48 2.50 -7.09
C THR A 91 13.82 1.31 -6.18
N CYS A 92 13.66 0.09 -6.70
CA CYS A 92 14.18 -1.15 -6.11
C CYS A 92 15.53 -1.50 -6.75
N GLU A 93 16.53 -1.91 -5.97
CA GLU A 93 17.82 -2.46 -6.46
C GLU A 93 17.77 -3.99 -6.54
N HIS A 94 16.68 -4.55 -7.09
CA HIS A 94 16.45 -6.00 -7.10
C HIS A 94 16.43 -6.54 -8.53
N LYS A 95 17.16 -7.65 -8.75
CA LYS A 95 17.41 -8.26 -10.06
C LYS A 95 16.37 -9.33 -10.42
N GLU A 96 15.10 -8.96 -10.38
CA GLU A 96 13.97 -9.71 -11.00
C GLU A 96 13.14 -10.67 -10.14
N GLU A 97 13.46 -10.93 -8.87
CA GLU A 97 12.63 -11.83 -8.04
C GLU A 97 12.18 -11.16 -6.73
N SER A 98 10.96 -10.60 -6.76
CA SER A 98 10.14 -10.12 -5.63
C SER A 98 10.81 -9.10 -4.66
N CYS A 99 10.27 -7.88 -4.58
CA CYS A 99 10.68 -6.87 -3.59
C CYS A 99 10.36 -7.23 -2.13
N PHE A 100 9.88 -8.45 -1.87
CA PHE A 100 9.22 -8.79 -0.63
C PHE A 100 10.18 -8.93 0.57
N SER A 101 11.48 -9.07 0.32
CA SER A 101 12.46 -9.41 1.36
C SER A 101 13.16 -8.21 2.05
N ASN A 102 13.19 -7.01 1.45
CA ASN A 102 14.05 -5.93 1.95
C ASN A 102 13.36 -4.65 2.44
N SER A 103 12.03 -4.62 2.58
CA SER A 103 11.37 -3.48 3.22
C SER A 103 11.29 -3.65 4.75
N GLN A 104 12.26 -3.06 5.45
CA GLN A 104 12.21 -2.96 6.92
C GLN A 104 11.06 -2.04 7.35
N GLY A 105 9.90 -2.62 7.70
CA GLY A 105 8.76 -1.91 8.29
C GLY A 105 7.40 -2.27 7.69
N TYR A 106 6.98 -3.52 7.82
CA TYR A 106 5.66 -3.98 7.39
C TYR A 106 4.61 -3.75 8.48
N ILE A 107 3.53 -3.04 8.15
CA ILE A 107 2.29 -3.06 8.96
C ILE A 107 1.45 -4.26 8.48
N SER A 108 1.76 -5.46 8.95
CA SER A 108 0.90 -6.63 8.75
C SER A 108 -0.10 -6.75 9.90
N SER A 109 -1.38 -6.48 9.67
CA SER A 109 -2.45 -6.72 10.66
C SER A 109 -3.36 -7.85 10.16
N SER A 110 -3.06 -9.08 10.58
CA SER A 110 -3.66 -10.35 10.11
C SER A 110 -5.12 -10.60 10.50
N HIS A 111 -5.96 -9.59 10.70
CA HIS A 111 -7.36 -9.83 11.09
C HIS A 111 -8.32 -8.95 10.31
N ASN A 112 -8.88 -9.58 9.27
CA ASN A 112 -10.15 -9.28 8.62
C ASN A 112 -10.23 -7.91 7.91
N ILE A 113 -9.63 -7.87 6.70
CA ILE A 113 -10.22 -7.38 5.44
C ILE A 113 -9.12 -7.42 4.37
N HIS A 114 -9.47 -7.91 3.18
CA HIS A 114 -8.66 -8.12 1.96
C HIS A 114 -7.96 -6.87 1.39
N ILE A 115 -7.71 -5.83 2.19
CA ILE A 115 -7.12 -4.54 1.78
C ILE A 115 -5.79 -4.27 2.55
N TYR A 116 -5.38 -5.15 3.48
CA TYR A 116 -4.28 -4.86 4.42
C TYR A 116 -3.13 -5.86 4.39
N THR A 117 -2.90 -6.53 3.27
CA THR A 117 -1.81 -7.50 3.23
C THR A 117 -0.44 -6.81 3.13
N HIS A 118 -0.27 -5.70 2.40
CA HIS A 118 1.06 -5.10 2.22
C HIS A 118 1.07 -3.56 2.21
N LEU A 119 0.61 -2.92 3.29
CA LEU A 119 0.90 -1.49 3.49
C LEU A 119 2.33 -1.36 4.04
N VAL A 120 3.33 -1.33 3.15
CA VAL A 120 4.71 -1.03 3.56
C VAL A 120 4.80 0.47 3.71
N VAL A 121 4.96 0.94 4.95
CA VAL A 121 5.23 2.35 5.18
C VAL A 121 6.74 2.53 5.12
N MET A 122 7.23 3.21 4.08
CA MET A 122 8.66 3.45 3.93
C MET A 122 9.16 4.37 5.05
N ARG A 123 10.23 3.95 5.75
CA ARG A 123 10.98 4.85 6.64
C ARG A 123 11.53 6.04 5.83
N PRO A 124 11.63 7.24 6.42
CA PRO A 124 12.35 8.35 5.82
C PRO A 124 13.83 7.99 5.61
#